data_AF-A0A5J6Q831-F1
#
_entry.id   AF-A0A5J6Q831-F1
#
_cell.length_a   1.000
_cell.length_b   1.000
_cell.length_c   1.000
_cell.angle_alpha   90.00
_cell.angle_beta   90.00
_cell.angle_gamma   90.00
#
_symmetry.space_group_name_H-M   'P 1'
#
loop_
_entity.id
_entity.type
_entity.pdbx_description
1 polymer ?
#
loop_
_entity_poly.entity_id
_entity_poly.type
_entity_poly.pdbx_seq_one_letter_code
_entity_poly.pdbx_strand_id
1 'polypeptide(L)'
;MNSSEFDRRVDDGESVVEALDLDGARRSRLQQKRVNVDFPLWMVERLDHEATRLGVTRQSIIKVWLAERLEHGRPAASSQADSCLPSPQEKS
;
A
#
# COMPACT_ATOMS: atom_id res chain seq x y z
N MET A 1 6.44 5.43 -24.67
CA MET A 1 6.43 6.78 -24.08
C MET A 1 7.48 6.81 -22.98
N ASN A 2 8.29 7.86 -22.87
CA ASN A 2 9.23 7.99 -21.75
C ASN A 2 8.54 8.66 -20.54
N SER A 3 9.15 8.60 -19.35
CA SER A 3 8.53 9.16 -18.13
C SER A 3 8.25 10.66 -18.22
N SER A 4 9.16 11.43 -18.83
CA SER A 4 9.04 12.90 -18.92
C SER A 4 7.92 13.37 -19.84
N GLU A 5 7.64 12.64 -20.93
CA GLU A 5 6.50 12.95 -21.79
C GLU A 5 5.18 12.57 -21.13
N PHE A 6 5.18 11.49 -20.33
CA PHE A 6 3.99 11.03 -19.61
C PHE A 6 3.58 12.04 -18.55
N ASP A 7 4.53 12.48 -17.71
CA ASP A 7 4.29 13.46 -16.64
C ASP A 7 3.72 14.76 -17.21
N ARG A 8 4.30 15.27 -18.30
CA ARG A 8 3.82 16.49 -18.97
C ARG A 8 2.37 16.38 -19.43
N ARG A 9 1.99 15.25 -20.04
CA ARG A 9 0.63 15.05 -20.55
C ARG A 9 -0.39 14.85 -19.43
N VAL A 10 0.03 14.27 -18.30
CA VAL A 10 -0.79 14.20 -17.09
C VAL A 10 -1.04 15.59 -16.51
N ASP A 11 0.01 16.42 -16.42
CA ASP A 11 -0.07 17.78 -15.89
C ASP A 11 -0.89 18.72 -16.79
N ASP A 12 -0.82 18.54 -18.12
CA ASP A 12 -1.62 19.26 -19.11
C ASP A 12 -3.10 18.81 -19.15
N GLY A 13 -3.49 17.82 -18.31
CA GLY A 13 -4.85 17.31 -18.22
C GLY A 13 -5.26 16.42 -19.38
N GLU A 14 -4.30 15.94 -20.19
CA GLU A 14 -4.55 15.04 -21.30
C GLU A 14 -4.84 13.61 -20.80
N SER A 15 -5.74 12.90 -21.50
CA SER A 15 -6.05 11.50 -21.20
C SER A 15 -4.88 10.60 -21.63
N VAL A 16 -4.05 10.21 -20.67
CA VAL A 16 -2.93 9.27 -20.87
C VAL A 16 -3.34 7.78 -20.73
N VAL A 17 -4.64 7.50 -20.62
CA VAL A 17 -5.18 6.14 -20.38
C VAL A 17 -4.79 5.16 -21.50
N GLU A 18 -4.69 5.63 -22.74
CA GLU A 18 -4.27 4.84 -23.91
C GLU A 18 -2.78 4.46 -23.89
N ALA A 19 -1.97 5.19 -23.12
CA ALA A 19 -0.55 4.92 -22.92
C ALA A 19 -0.27 4.00 -21.72
N LEU A 20 -1.30 3.67 -20.93
CA LEU A 20 -1.19 2.74 -19.81
C LEU A 20 -1.33 1.30 -20.31
N ASP A 21 -0.36 0.46 -19.96
CA ASP A 21 -0.47 -1.00 -20.13
C ASP A 21 -1.44 -1.57 -19.08
N LEU A 22 -2.74 -1.51 -19.39
CA LEU A 22 -3.81 -2.03 -18.54
C LEU A 22 -3.84 -3.56 -18.51
N ASP A 23 -3.34 -4.22 -19.57
CA ASP A 23 -3.25 -5.68 -19.65
C ASP A 23 -2.17 -6.22 -18.70
N GLY A 24 -1.08 -5.48 -18.51
CA GLY A 24 -0.02 -5.75 -17.54
C GLY A 24 -0.28 -5.25 -16.12
N ALA A 25 -1.33 -4.43 -15.91
CA ALA A 25 -1.64 -3.78 -14.64
C ALA A 25 -2.10 -4.79 -13.56
N ARG A 26 -1.12 -5.43 -12.90
CA ARG A 26 -1.39 -6.33 -11.77
C ARG A 26 -1.54 -5.53 -10.49
N ARG A 27 -2.73 -5.58 -9.90
CA ARG A 27 -2.92 -5.16 -8.50
C ARG A 27 -2.25 -6.18 -7.59
N SER A 28 -0.96 -6.00 -7.29
CA SER A 28 -0.18 -6.89 -6.41
C SER A 28 -0.86 -7.14 -5.06
N ARG A 29 -1.60 -6.14 -4.55
CA ARG A 29 -2.40 -6.23 -3.31
C ARG A 29 -3.62 -7.16 -3.38
N LEU A 30 -4.00 -7.67 -4.55
CA LEU A 30 -5.11 -8.62 -4.71
C LEU A 30 -4.66 -10.08 -4.66
N GLN A 31 -3.36 -10.36 -4.76
CA GLN A 31 -2.87 -11.75 -4.72
C GLN A 31 -2.88 -12.28 -3.29
N GLN A 32 -3.63 -13.35 -3.05
CA GLN A 32 -3.69 -14.03 -1.77
C GLN A 32 -2.64 -15.14 -1.73
N LYS A 33 -1.77 -15.13 -0.72
CA LYS A 33 -0.80 -16.21 -0.45
C LYS A 33 -1.15 -16.87 0.88
N ARG A 34 -1.27 -18.21 0.89
CA ARG A 34 -1.45 -18.98 2.12
C ARG A 34 -0.12 -19.06 2.88
N VAL A 35 -0.19 -18.82 4.19
CA VAL A 35 0.94 -18.95 5.12
C VAL A 35 0.48 -19.82 6.29
N ASN A 36 1.31 -20.77 6.70
CA ASN A 36 1.08 -21.58 7.89
C ASN A 36 1.91 -21.01 9.04
N VAL A 37 1.30 -20.90 10.22
CA VAL A 37 1.94 -20.36 11.43
C VAL A 37 1.47 -21.20 12.61
N ASP A 38 2.42 -21.63 13.44
CA ASP A 38 2.11 -22.29 14.70
C ASP A 38 1.95 -21.25 15.82
N PHE A 39 0.92 -21.44 16.65
CA PHE A 39 0.64 -20.58 17.80
C PHE A 39 0.63 -21.41 19.07
N PRO A 40 1.14 -20.87 20.19
CA PRO A 40 0.93 -21.49 21.50
C PRO A 40 -0.56 -21.64 21.82
N LEU A 41 -0.92 -22.71 22.54
CA LEU A 41 -2.32 -23.03 22.86
C LEU A 41 -3.05 -21.85 23.53
N TRP A 42 -2.42 -21.23 24.53
CA TRP A 42 -2.98 -20.07 25.24
C TRP A 42 -3.32 -18.89 24.32
N MET A 43 -2.58 -18.74 23.22
CA MET A 43 -2.82 -17.66 22.25
C MET A 43 -4.03 -17.99 21.38
N VAL A 44 -4.18 -19.25 20.97
CA VAL A 44 -5.34 -19.72 20.19
C VAL A 44 -6.63 -19.58 21.00
N GLU A 45 -6.61 -20.00 22.26
CA GLU A 45 -7.77 -19.87 23.16
C GLU A 45 -8.22 -18.42 23.32
N ARG A 46 -7.26 -17.49 23.48
CA ARG A 46 -7.55 -16.06 23.55
C ARG A 46 -8.12 -15.51 22.24
N LEU A 47 -7.57 -15.93 21.09
CA LEU A 47 -8.09 -15.54 19.78
C LEU A 47 -9.51 -16.04 19.56
N ASP A 48 -9.83 -17.25 20.01
CA ASP A 48 -11.16 -17.85 19.87
C ASP A 48 -12.22 -17.14 20.71
N HIS A 49 -11.89 -16.83 21.96
CA HIS A 49 -12.78 -16.08 22.84
C HIS A 49 -13.12 -14.71 22.22
N GLU A 50 -12.11 -14.05 21.66
CA GLU A 50 -12.27 -12.76 21.01
C GLU A 50 -13.10 -12.84 19.72
N ALA A 51 -12.78 -13.82 18.86
CA ALA A 51 -13.50 -14.06 17.61
C ALA A 51 -14.98 -14.36 17.90
N THR A 52 -15.27 -15.15 18.93
CA THR A 52 -16.64 -15.46 19.37
C THR A 52 -17.36 -14.22 19.85
N ARG A 53 -16.72 -13.38 20.68
CA ARG A 53 -17.32 -12.14 21.19
C ARG A 53 -17.69 -11.17 20.06
N LEU A 54 -16.87 -11.11 19.02
CA LEU A 54 -17.08 -10.24 17.86
C LEU A 54 -17.94 -10.90 16.76
N GLY A 55 -18.30 -12.18 16.90
CA GLY A 55 -19.06 -12.92 15.89
C GLY A 55 -18.31 -13.12 14.57
N VAL A 56 -16.98 -13.20 14.61
CA VAL A 56 -16.12 -13.35 13.43
C VAL A 56 -15.29 -14.64 13.50
N THR A 57 -14.63 -14.99 12.40
CA THR A 57 -13.70 -16.12 12.39
C THR A 57 -12.34 -15.74 13.01
N ARG A 58 -11.62 -16.75 13.52
CA ARG A 58 -10.23 -16.59 13.97
C ARG A 58 -9.33 -15.97 12.88
N GLN A 59 -9.52 -16.35 11.62
CA GLN A 59 -8.75 -15.79 10.50
C GLN A 59 -9.02 -14.30 10.30
N SER A 60 -10.29 -13.87 10.43
CA SER A 60 -10.68 -12.48 10.29
C SER A 60 -10.01 -11.60 11.35
N ILE A 61 -10.00 -12.04 12.61
CA ILE A 61 -9.39 -11.25 13.67
C ILE A 61 -7.87 -11.18 13.57
N ILE A 62 -7.21 -12.29 13.21
CA ILE A 62 -5.76 -12.31 12.93
C ILE A 62 -5.44 -11.31 11.82
N LYS A 63 -6.24 -11.27 10.75
CA LYS A 63 -6.04 -10.37 9.62
C LYS A 63 -6.18 -8.89 10.03
N VAL A 64 -7.21 -8.54 10.80
CA VAL A 64 -7.47 -7.16 11.24
C VAL A 64 -6.34 -6.67 12.14
N TRP A 65 -5.99 -7.42 13.18
CA TRP A 65 -4.93 -7.01 14.12
C TRP A 65 -3.56 -6.93 13.46
N LEU A 66 -3.26 -7.84 12.53
CA LEU A 66 -2.02 -7.76 11.77
C LEU A 66 -2.00 -6.52 10.87
N ALA A 67 -3.09 -6.21 10.18
CA ALA A 67 -3.20 -5.02 9.34
C ALA A 67 -3.01 -3.73 10.16
N GLU A 68 -3.69 -3.62 11.30
CA GLU A 68 -3.53 -2.48 12.23
C GLU A 68 -2.06 -2.29 12.60
N ARG A 69 -1.36 -3.34 13.04
CA ARG A 69 0.05 -3.21 13.43
C ARG A 69 0.98 -2.85 12.26
N LEU A 70 0.70 -3.36 11.06
CA LEU A 70 1.47 -3.03 9.86
C LEU A 70 1.24 -1.58 9.40
N GLU A 71 0.05 -1.03 9.61
CA GLU A 71 -0.26 0.38 9.31
C GLU A 71 0.40 1.33 10.30
N HIS A 72 0.35 1.03 11.61
CA HIS A 72 0.98 1.85 12.65
C HIS A 72 2.51 1.75 12.66
N GLY A 73 3.06 0.62 12.21
CA GLY A 73 4.50 0.40 12.11
C GLY A 73 5.15 1.02 10.88
N ARG A 74 4.38 1.66 9.99
CA ARG A 74 4.93 2.40 8.85
C ARG A 74 5.47 3.72 9.39
N PRO A 75 6.81 3.93 9.51
CA PRO A 75 7.30 5.29 9.71
C PRO A 75 6.71 6.12 8.58
N ALA A 76 6.18 7.29 8.90
CA ALA A 76 5.63 8.22 7.92
C ALA A 76 6.72 8.46 6.86
N ALA A 77 6.66 7.74 5.74
CA ALA A 77 7.63 7.88 4.70
C ALA A 77 7.43 9.26 4.10
N SER A 78 8.34 10.16 4.45
CA SER A 78 8.80 11.30 3.66
C SER A 78 7.69 12.06 2.93
N SER A 79 7.01 12.93 3.67
CA SER A 79 6.54 14.19 3.09
C SER A 79 7.76 15.09 2.84
N GLN A 80 8.58 14.73 1.84
CA GLN A 80 9.40 15.72 1.14
C GLN A 80 8.54 16.19 -0.04
N ALA A 81 7.51 16.96 0.30
CA ALA A 81 6.97 17.93 -0.61
C ALA A 81 8.00 19.06 -0.74
N ASP A 82 8.27 19.45 -1.98
CA ASP A 82 8.58 20.82 -2.37
C ASP A 82 9.52 21.61 -1.45
N SER A 83 10.81 21.34 -1.59
CA SER A 83 11.80 22.40 -1.40
C SER A 83 12.99 22.14 -2.32
N CYS A 84 12.89 22.59 -3.57
CA CYS A 84 13.85 23.50 -4.19
C CYS A 84 13.60 23.55 -5.71
N LEU A 85 12.93 24.60 -6.16
CA LEU A 85 12.94 25.05 -7.55
C LEU A 85 14.40 25.21 -8.02
N PRO A 86 14.76 24.81 -9.25
CA PRO A 86 16.01 25.27 -9.84
C PRO A 86 15.90 26.79 -10.07
N SER A 87 16.71 27.57 -9.36
CA SER A 87 16.88 28.98 -9.69
C SER A 87 17.57 29.12 -11.05
N PRO A 88 17.21 30.13 -11.85
CA PRO A 88 17.64 30.25 -13.24
C PRO A 88 19.13 30.60 -13.33
N GLN A 89 19.72 30.18 -14.44
CA GLN A 89 20.99 30.65 -14.99
C GLN A 89 21.18 32.16 -14.79
N GLU A 90 22.28 32.58 -14.13
CA GLU A 90 22.86 33.90 -14.36
C GLU A 90 24.30 33.75 -14.86
N LYS A 91 24.50 34.42 -16.00
CA LYS A 91 25.70 34.56 -16.82
C LYS A 91 26.87 35.17 -16.04
N SER A 92 28.08 34.64 -16.23
CA SER A 92 29.22 35.37 -16.83
C SER A 92 30.44 34.47 -16.98
#